data_AF-A0A5J5G7R4-F1
#
_entry.id   AF-A0A5J5G7R4-F1
#
_cell.length_a   1.000
_cell.length_b   1.000
_cell.length_c   1.000
_cell.angle_alpha   90.00
_cell.angle_beta   90.00
_cell.angle_gamma   90.00
#
_symmetry.space_group_name_H-M   'P 1'
#
loop_
_entity.id
_entity.type
_entity.pdbx_description
1 polymer ?
#
loop_
_entity_poly.entity_id
_entity_poly.type
_entity_poly.pdbx_seq_one_letter_code
_entity_poly.pdbx_strand_id
1 'polypeptide(L)' 'RTVRYDWLGQYLFSSLDELQQYATEWQWFYNHERPNMALGGYTPKQHILRAA' A
#
# COMPACT_ATOMS: atom_id res chain seq x y z
N ARG A 1 -0.07 8.38 -7.39
CA ARG A 1 -1.16 7.48 -6.97
C ARG A 1 -1.07 7.29 -5.45
N THR A 2 -2.09 7.69 -4.68
CA THR A 2 -2.05 7.73 -3.20
C THR A 2 -3.16 6.84 -2.64
N VAL A 3 -3.07 6.46 -1.34
CA VAL A 3 -4.14 5.75 -0.61
C VAL A 3 -5.53 6.29 -0.94
N ARG A 4 -5.67 7.61 -0.96
CA ARG A 4 -6.94 8.27 -1.22
C ARG A 4 -7.53 7.92 -2.59
N TYR A 5 -6.72 7.92 -3.64
CA TYR A 5 -7.19 7.68 -5.00
C TYR A 5 -7.23 6.20 -5.40
N ASP A 6 -6.37 5.40 -4.79
CA ASP A 6 -6.20 3.98 -5.12
C ASP A 6 -7.08 3.07 -4.29
N TRP A 7 -7.59 3.57 -3.18
CA TRP A 7 -8.34 2.80 -2.23
C TRP A 7 -9.57 3.56 -1.74
N LEU A 8 -9.42 4.61 -0.92
CA LEU A 8 -10.56 5.25 -0.25
C LEU A 8 -11.59 5.90 -1.20
N GLY A 9 -11.20 6.27 -2.41
CA GLY A 9 -12.09 6.83 -3.42
C GLY A 9 -12.76 5.81 -4.34
N GLN A 10 -12.41 4.52 -4.23
CA GLN A 10 -12.88 3.45 -5.14
C GLN A 10 -13.86 2.48 -4.47
N TYR A 11 -13.88 2.42 -3.15
CA TYR A 11 -14.65 1.43 -2.39
C TYR A 11 -15.55 2.09 -1.36
N LEU A 12 -16.77 1.57 -1.25
CA LEU A 12 -17.68 1.85 -0.14
C LEU A 12 -17.72 0.61 0.75
N PHE A 13 -17.27 0.76 1.99
CA PHE A 13 -17.25 -0.34 2.94
C PHE A 13 -18.58 -0.45 3.68
N SER A 14 -19.08 -1.67 3.82
CA SER A 14 -20.31 -1.99 4.53
C SER A 14 -20.10 -2.21 6.04
N SER A 15 -18.84 -2.47 6.45
CA SER A 15 -18.47 -2.68 7.85
C SER A 15 -17.03 -2.24 8.15
N LEU A 16 -16.73 -2.09 9.44
CA LEU A 16 -15.36 -1.83 9.90
C LEU A 16 -14.43 -3.02 9.66
N ASP A 17 -14.94 -4.25 9.72
CA ASP A 17 -14.14 -5.45 9.47
C ASP A 17 -13.69 -5.53 8.00
N GLU A 18 -14.60 -5.23 7.07
CA GLU A 18 -14.29 -5.15 5.64
C GLU A 18 -13.21 -4.08 5.36
N LEU A 19 -13.37 -2.90 5.98
CA LEU A 19 -12.39 -1.82 5.85
C LEU A 19 -11.01 -2.24 6.38
N GLN A 20 -10.95 -2.91 7.53
CA GLN A 20 -9.70 -3.36 8.15
C GLN A 20 -8.99 -4.44 7.33
N GLN A 21 -9.75 -5.39 6.77
CA GLN A 21 -9.19 -6.41 5.89
C GLN A 21 -8.55 -5.77 4.67
N TYR A 22 -9.28 -4.89 3.97
CA TYR A 22 -8.75 -4.18 2.80
C TYR A 22 -7.53 -3.32 3.15
N ALA A 23 -7.54 -2.65 4.31
CA ALA A 23 -6.40 -1.86 4.78
C ALA A 23 -5.13 -2.72 4.93
N THR A 24 -5.30 -3.92 5.49
CA THR A 24 -4.21 -4.88 5.70
C THR A 24 -3.62 -5.36 4.37
N GLU A 25 -4.49 -5.74 3.44
CA GLU A 25 -4.09 -6.17 2.09
C GLU A 25 -3.39 -5.03 1.33
N TRP A 26 -3.93 -3.81 1.41
CA TRP A 26 -3.36 -2.64 0.75
C TRP A 26 -1.98 -2.28 1.34
N GLN A 27 -1.82 -2.36 2.67
CA GLN A 27 -0.54 -2.11 3.32
C GLN A 27 0.51 -3.13 2.89
N TRP A 28 0.13 -4.41 2.77
CA TRP A 28 1.02 -5.44 2.27
C TRP A 28 1.46 -5.14 0.83
N PHE A 29 0.50 -4.87 -0.06
CA PHE A 29 0.75 -4.54 -1.47
C PHE A 29 1.67 -3.32 -1.61
N TYR A 30 1.39 -2.25 -0.86
CA TYR A 30 2.20 -1.03 -0.90
C TYR A 30 3.66 -1.29 -0.50
N ASN A 31 3.87 -2.10 0.54
CA ASN A 31 5.21 -2.36 1.07
C ASN A 31 6.01 -3.37 0.24
N HIS A 32 5.33 -4.32 -0.41
CA HIS A 32 5.96 -5.47 -1.07
C HIS A 32 6.01 -5.37 -2.59
N GLU A 33 4.95 -4.87 -3.22
CA GLU A 33 4.76 -4.94 -4.67
C GLU A 33 4.82 -3.57 -5.35
N ARG A 34 4.40 -2.50 -4.66
CA ARG A 34 4.28 -1.19 -5.28
C ARG A 34 5.65 -0.49 -5.40
N PRO A 35 6.14 -0.22 -6.63
CA PRO A 35 7.36 0.55 -6.81
C PRO A 35 7.17 2.01 -6.37
N ASN A 36 8.16 2.55 -5.66
CA ASN A 36 8.16 3.94 -5.22
C ASN A 36 9.29 4.71 -5.91
N MET A 37 8.92 5.68 -6.76
CA MET A 37 9.89 6.48 -7.52
C MET A 37 10.80 7.35 -6.63
N ALA A 38 10.33 7.76 -5.44
CA ALA A 38 11.18 8.45 -4.47
C ALA A 38 12.27 7.53 -3.90
N LEU A 39 12.08 6.21 -3.99
CA LEU A 39 13.05 5.17 -3.61
C LEU A 39 13.79 4.60 -4.82
N GLY A 40 13.83 5.33 -5.95
CA GLY A 40 14.47 4.85 -7.18
C GLY A 40 13.72 3.72 -7.89
N GLY A 41 12.41 3.60 -7.65
CA GLY A 41 11.57 2.56 -8.25
C GLY A 41 11.51 1.27 -7.42
N TYR A 42 12.18 1.22 -6.26
CA TYR A 42 12.08 0.07 -5.36
C TYR A 42 10.82 0.11 -4.51
N THR A 43 10.42 -1.07 -4.06
CA THR A 43 9.39 -1.18 -3.03
C THR A 43 9.98 -0.80 -1.66
N PRO A 44 9.16 -0.31 -0.71
CA PRO A 44 9.65 0.04 0.63
C PRO A 44 10.48 -1.06 1.29
N LYS A 45 10.05 -2.32 1.18
CA LYS A 45 10.80 -3.46 1.73
C LYS A 45 12.16 -3.65 1.06
N GLN A 46 12.22 -3.59 -0.27
CA GLN A 46 13.49 -3.69 -1.01
C GLN A 46 14.46 -2.57 -0.65
N HIS A 47 13.95 -1.35 -0.45
CA HIS A 47 14.77 -0.21 -0.04
C HIS A 47 15.38 -0.44 1.35
N ILE A 48 14.59 -0.91 2.32
CA ILE A 48 15.08 -1.23 3.68
C ILE A 48 16.17 -2.32 3.62
N LEU A 49 15.95 -3.39 2.85
CA LEU A 49 16.93 -4.48 2.71
C LEU A 49 18.25 -4.04 2.06
N ARG A 50 18.24 -2.97 1.26
CA ARG A 50 19.45 -2.39 0.65
C ARG A 50 20.15 -1.35 1.50
N ALA A 51 19.39 -0.70 2.39
CA ALA A 51 19.92 0.31 3.31
C ALA A 51 20.54 -0.31 4.57
N ALA A 52 20.28 -1.61 4.82
CA ALA A 52 20.92 -2.44 5.84
C ALA A 52 22.28 -2.95 5.35
#